data_AF-A0A925F5R4-F1
#
_entry.id   AF-A0A925F5R4-F1
#
_cell.length_a   1.000
_cell.length_b   1.000
_cell.length_c   1.000
_cell.angle_alpha   90.00
_cell.angle_beta   90.00
_cell.angle_gamma   90.00
#
_symmetry.space_group_name_H-M   'P 1'
#
loop_
_entity.id
_entity.type
_entity.pdbx_description
1 polymer ?
#
loop_
_entity_poly.entity_id
_entity_poly.type
_entity_poly.pdbx_seq_one_letter_code
_entity_poly.pdbx_strand_id
1 'polypeptide(L)' 'MRSLLFTVLLLTSSTGLFAQLSFIKEAYQKFEYKIPMRDGVKLHTAVYVPKDASAQ' A
#
# COMPACT_ATOMS: atom_id res chain seq x y z
N MET A 1 -16.03 16.50 33.84
CA MET A 1 -14.56 16.58 33.61
C MET A 1 -13.94 15.23 33.24
N ARG A 2 -14.27 14.11 33.91
CA ARG A 2 -13.74 12.77 33.54
C ARG A 2 -14.17 12.25 32.16
N SER A 3 -15.41 12.51 31.70
CA SER A 3 -15.82 12.10 30.34
C SER A 3 -15.12 12.89 29.24
N LEU A 4 -14.81 14.17 29.48
CA LEU A 4 -14.09 15.03 28.53
C LEU A 4 -12.65 14.55 28.32
N LEU A 5 -12.00 14.11 29.39
CA LEU A 5 -10.68 13.45 29.37
C LEU A 5 -10.70 12.13 28.59
N PHE A 6 -11.77 11.35 28.71
CA PHE A 6 -11.94 10.09 27.99
C PHE A 6 -12.12 10.30 26.48
N THR A 7 -12.89 11.32 26.08
CA THR A 7 -13.10 11.68 24.67
C THR A 7 -11.81 12.17 24.01
N VAL A 8 -10.99 12.94 24.73
CA VAL A 8 -9.68 13.42 24.23
C VAL A 8 -8.69 12.26 24.03
N LEU A 9 -8.68 11.29 24.95
CA LEU A 9 -7.83 10.08 24.86
C LEU A 9 -8.23 9.17 23.68
N LEU A 10 -9.53 9.07 23.40
CA LEU A 10 -10.04 8.29 22.27
C LEU A 10 -9.70 8.95 20.92
N LEU A 11 -9.68 10.29 20.88
CA LEU A 11 -9.41 11.05 19.67
C LEU A 11 -7.93 10.99 19.25
N THR A 12 -6.99 10.99 20.21
CA THR A 12 -5.54 10.92 19.92
C THR A 12 -5.09 9.53 19.47
N SER A 13 -5.77 8.47 19.89
CA SER A 13 -5.44 7.08 19.57
C SER A 13 -5.66 6.70 18.09
N SER A 14 -6.39 7.52 17.33
CA SER A 14 -6.72 7.26 15.92
C SER A 14 -5.62 7.65 14.91
N THR A 15 -4.59 8.36 15.35
CA THR A 15 -3.53 8.92 14.48
C THR A 15 -2.53 7.88 13.94
N GLY A 16 -2.52 6.65 14.47
CA GLY A 16 -1.55 5.59 14.14
C GLY A 16 -1.89 4.71 12.93
N LEU A 17 -2.98 4.95 12.19
CA LEU A 17 -3.49 3.99 11.19
C LEU A 17 -2.82 4.07 9.79
N PHE A 18 -1.84 4.96 9.56
CA PHE A 18 -1.28 5.20 8.21
C PHE A 18 0.05 4.49 7.90
N ALA A 19 0.57 3.65 8.79
CA ALA A 19 1.94 3.11 8.69
C ALA A 19 2.17 2.06 7.58
N GLN A 20 1.13 1.44 7.01
CA GLN A 20 1.34 0.23 6.20
C GLN A 20 1.68 0.47 4.71
N LEU A 21 1.49 1.68 4.18
CA LEU A 21 1.60 1.94 2.73
C LEU A 21 2.94 2.55 2.28
N SER A 22 3.74 3.10 3.19
CA SER A 22 5.03 3.75 2.86
C SER A 22 6.07 2.73 2.40
N PHE A 23 6.22 1.63 3.14
CA PHE A 23 7.25 0.62 2.89
C PHE A 23 7.24 0.07 1.46
N ILE A 24 6.06 -0.23 0.90
CA ILE A 24 5.94 -0.80 -0.45
C ILE A 24 6.42 0.21 -1.50
N LYS A 25 6.06 1.50 -1.37
CA LYS A 25 6.48 2.55 -2.31
C LYS A 25 7.97 2.85 -2.22
N GLU A 26 8.54 2.72 -1.03
CA GLU A 26 9.96 2.94 -0.77
C GLU A 26 10.81 1.80 -1.33
N ALA A 27 10.44 0.54 -1.08
CA ALA A 27 11.24 -0.62 -1.44
C ALA A 27 10.99 -1.17 -2.86
N TYR A 28 9.80 -0.92 -3.45
CA TYR A 28 9.41 -1.52 -4.73
C TYR A 28 9.07 -0.49 -5.80
N GLN A 29 9.38 -0.81 -7.05
CA GLN A 29 8.86 -0.14 -8.24
C GLN A 29 7.61 -0.88 -8.71
N LYS A 30 6.51 -0.12 -8.89
CA LYS A 30 5.26 -0.67 -9.43
C LYS A 30 5.22 -0.52 -10.95
N PHE A 31 4.81 -1.58 -11.62
CA PHE A 31 4.50 -1.61 -13.06
C PHE A 31 3.08 -2.12 -13.26
N GLU A 32 2.40 -1.59 -14.27
CA GLU A 32 1.05 -2.01 -14.62
C GLU A 32 1.02 -2.47 -16.08
N TYR A 33 0.48 -3.67 -16.30
CA TYR A 33 0.42 -4.30 -17.61
C TYR A 33 -1.00 -4.75 -17.93
N LYS A 34 -1.26 -4.85 -19.24
CA LYS A 34 -2.44 -5.49 -19.81
C LYS A 34 -2.01 -6.78 -20.49
N ILE A 35 -2.00 -7.88 -19.74
CA ILE A 35 -1.53 -9.17 -20.26
C ILE A 35 -2.61 -9.78 -21.14
N PRO A 36 -2.35 -10.01 -22.43
CA PRO A 36 -3.31 -10.67 -23.31
C PRO A 36 -3.37 -12.16 -22.98
N MET A 37 -4.59 -12.67 -22.85
CA MET A 37 -4.87 -14.08 -22.66
C MET A 37 -5.16 -14.76 -23.99
N ARG A 38 -5.17 -16.10 -24.00
CA ARG A 38 -5.41 -16.90 -25.22
C ARG A 38 -6.80 -16.69 -25.82
N ASP A 39 -7.77 -16.33 -24.99
CA ASP A 39 -9.15 -16.02 -25.37
C ASP A 39 -9.35 -14.57 -25.84
N GLY A 40 -8.29 -13.76 -25.86
CA GLY A 40 -8.32 -12.35 -26.26
C GLY A 40 -8.65 -11.37 -25.15
N VAL A 41 -9.00 -11.83 -23.94
CA VAL A 41 -9.20 -10.94 -22.78
C VAL A 41 -7.87 -10.37 -22.31
N LYS A 42 -7.86 -9.11 -21.86
CA LYS A 42 -6.66 -8.47 -21.30
C LYS A 42 -6.78 -8.32 -19.78
N LEU A 43 -5.91 -8.98 -19.04
CA LEU A 43 -5.87 -8.89 -17.58
C LEU A 43 -5.09 -7.66 -17.14
N HIS A 44 -5.68 -6.88 -16.24
CA HIS A 44 -4.96 -5.84 -15.53
C HIS A 44 -4.07 -6.48 -14.47
N THR A 45 -2.77 -6.26 -14.57
CA THR A 45 -1.78 -6.88 -13.68
C THR A 45 -0.86 -5.81 -13.12
N ALA A 46 -0.75 -5.74 -11.79
CA ALA A 46 0.22 -4.89 -11.10
C ALA A 46 1.40 -5.75 -10.64
N VAL A 47 2.62 -5.40 -11.07
CA VAL A 47 3.86 -6.09 -10.73
C VAL A 47 4.71 -5.16 -9.85
N TYR A 48 5.22 -5.69 -8.73
CA TYR A 48 6.11 -4.96 -7.82
C TYR A 48 7.50 -5.59 -7.89
N VAL A 49 8.49 -4.81 -8.34
CA VAL A 49 9.89 -5.25 -8.45
C VAL A 49 10.71 -4.56 -7.36
N PRO A 50 11.49 -5.28 -6.53
CA PRO A 50 12.40 -4.65 -5.57
C PRO A 50 13.36 -3.70 -6.27
N LYS A 51 13.57 -2.50 -5.72
CA LYS A 51 14.47 -1.50 -6.34
C LYS A 51 15.93 -1.90 -6.30
N ASP A 52 16.30 -2.80 -5.39
CA ASP A 52 17.63 -3.38 -5.22
C ASP A 52 17.82 -4.70 -5.99
N ALA A 53 16.82 -5.14 -6.77
CA ALA A 53 16.97 -6.26 -7.66
C ALA A 53 18.00 -5.89 -8.75
N SER A 54 19.22 -6.41 -8.60
CA SER A 54 20.21 -6.34 -9.68
C SER A 54 19.64 -7.09 -10.88
N ALA A 55 19.68 -6.48 -12.07
CA ALA A 55 19.35 -7.17 -13.30
C ALA A 55 20.34 -8.33 -13.46
N GLN A 56 19.82 -9.56 -13.36
CA GLN A 56 20.59 -10.77 -13.57
C GLN A 56 20.62 -11.12 -15.05
#